data_AF-A0A952FNJ7-F1
#
_entry.id   AF-A0A952FNJ7-F1
#
_cell.length_a   1.000
_cell.length_b   1.000
_cell.length_c   1.000
_cell.angle_alpha   90.00
_cell.angle_beta   90.00
_cell.angle_gamma   90.00
#
_symmetry.space_group_name_H-M   'P 1'
#
loop_
_entity.id
_entity.type
_entity.pdbx_description
1 polymer ?
#
loop_
_entity_poly.entity_id
_entity_poly.type
_entity_poly.pdbx_seq_one_letter_code
_entity_poly.pdbx_strand_id
1 'polypeptide(L)'
;MPEAGQPSADAAGQGAAPLRAGILAGRVGGAGDGAAGSRLAGFLRQDRGALAGWFGAPLAARIRHDPGLLRGLLDHDIAAIDRMIAAQLDEVLHHPRLQRLEGSWRGLAWLVDGLDPTSRLKTRLLSASWAELDRDAAKASEFDQSALFRLVYEAEFGRAGGEPFGLLVVDHELRHVPERRRPGDGAPVDDVSLLSALAAIGAASFMPVVLAAAPGLLGVDGFGDLALSNDAAAAFRDDDHARWRTLALREDTRFLCIAMPRVLARPPWRPDPARPDGLRYEEYAPEARHRTWSVACYAFAATVARAQALHNWPADIRGVGTDRVGGGLVLDLPAEPFVLGPETVWNRPSLDLALTDRQERDLVAAGLMPLNTLPYGDAAFAAVHSLQTRAADAPGRDPTPAVANRRLSAQVNAMLCVSRFAHYIKIMGREMTGSSMTAEEVERRLQTWISGYTNASLNAGPDSRARQPLVSSRIKVHEMAGRPGAFGCVIHLQPHHQLDDVSAVFRLVTGLSAQDAAA
;
A
#
# COMPACT_ATOMS: atom_id res chain seq x y z
N MET A 1 -65.67 -51.65 10.25
CA MET A 1 -64.84 -51.82 11.46
C MET A 1 -64.15 -53.17 11.34
N PRO A 2 -62.81 -53.25 11.44
CA PRO A 2 -62.01 -52.68 12.52
C PRO A 2 -60.85 -51.78 12.04
N GLU A 3 -60.15 -51.25 13.03
CA GLU A 3 -59.23 -50.12 13.05
C GLU A 3 -57.89 -50.36 12.32
N ALA A 4 -57.36 -49.26 11.79
CA ALA A 4 -56.00 -49.14 11.31
C ALA A 4 -55.01 -49.37 12.46
N GLY A 5 -54.21 -50.43 12.34
CA GLY A 5 -53.02 -50.60 13.16
C GLY A 5 -52.03 -49.49 12.87
N GLN A 6 -51.69 -48.72 13.91
CA GLN A 6 -50.52 -47.84 13.91
C GLN A 6 -49.27 -48.68 13.58
N PRO A 7 -48.42 -48.29 12.61
CA PRO A 7 -47.12 -48.92 12.48
C PRO A 7 -46.29 -48.56 13.73
N SER A 8 -45.82 -49.58 14.42
CA SER A 8 -44.95 -49.47 15.58
C SER A 8 -43.69 -48.68 15.22
N ALA A 9 -43.28 -47.79 16.13
CA ALA A 9 -42.10 -46.93 16.00
C ALA A 9 -40.76 -47.69 16.00
N ASP A 10 -40.77 -49.03 16.10
CA ASP A 10 -39.57 -49.85 16.24
C ASP A 10 -39.05 -50.49 14.93
N ALA A 11 -39.76 -50.34 13.80
CA ALA A 11 -39.38 -50.99 12.54
C ALA A 11 -38.50 -50.13 11.60
N ALA A 12 -38.28 -48.85 11.89
CA ALA A 12 -37.55 -47.95 10.99
C ALA A 12 -36.02 -47.83 11.27
N GLY A 13 -35.51 -48.53 12.29
CA GLY A 13 -34.18 -48.25 12.86
C GLY A 13 -32.99 -49.12 12.41
N GLN A 14 -33.16 -50.14 11.57
CA GLN A 14 -32.15 -51.22 11.44
C GLN A 14 -31.34 -51.29 10.14
N GLY A 15 -31.41 -50.30 9.24
CA GLY A 15 -30.67 -50.36 7.96
C GLY A 15 -29.90 -49.09 7.56
N ALA A 16 -30.04 -47.98 8.28
CA ALA A 16 -29.43 -46.73 7.88
C ALA A 16 -27.97 -46.64 8.35
N ALA A 17 -27.03 -46.47 7.42
CA ALA A 17 -25.63 -46.20 7.75
C ALA A 17 -25.53 -44.95 8.65
N PRO A 18 -24.71 -44.99 9.72
CA PRO A 18 -24.60 -43.91 10.70
C PRO A 18 -24.17 -42.60 10.04
N LEU A 19 -24.78 -41.48 10.46
CA LEU A 19 -24.50 -40.16 9.91
C LEU A 19 -23.04 -39.76 10.06
N ARG A 20 -22.43 -40.13 11.20
CA ARG A 20 -21.03 -39.83 11.54
C ARG A 20 -20.06 -40.19 10.42
N ALA A 21 -20.15 -41.38 9.84
CA ALA A 21 -19.19 -41.83 8.82
C ALA A 21 -19.35 -41.10 7.47
N GLY A 22 -20.54 -40.57 7.17
CA GLY A 22 -20.77 -39.76 5.97
C GLY A 22 -20.22 -38.34 6.15
N ILE A 23 -20.52 -37.73 7.29
CA ILE A 23 -20.12 -36.35 7.63
C ILE A 23 -18.62 -36.26 7.81
N LEU A 24 -18.01 -37.15 8.60
CA LEU A 24 -16.55 -37.15 8.82
C LEU A 24 -15.75 -37.51 7.56
N ALA A 25 -16.40 -38.03 6.53
CA ALA A 25 -15.79 -38.29 5.22
C ALA A 25 -15.96 -37.12 4.23
N GLY A 26 -16.58 -36.00 4.63
CA GLY A 26 -16.83 -34.84 3.75
C GLY A 26 -17.87 -35.07 2.67
N ARG A 27 -18.67 -36.14 2.76
CA ARG A 27 -19.66 -36.53 1.73
C ARG A 27 -21.04 -35.91 2.00
N VAL A 28 -21.11 -34.66 2.44
CA VAL A 28 -22.38 -33.98 2.70
C VAL A 28 -22.30 -32.57 2.13
N GLY A 29 -23.19 -32.24 1.16
CA GLY A 29 -23.33 -30.89 0.62
C GLY A 29 -22.95 -30.68 -0.85
N GLY A 30 -22.50 -31.72 -1.58
CA GLY A 30 -22.26 -31.64 -3.02
C GLY A 30 -23.54 -31.66 -3.87
N ALA A 31 -23.48 -31.13 -5.09
CA ALA A 31 -24.56 -31.22 -6.08
C ALA A 31 -24.82 -32.70 -6.45
N GLY A 32 -25.76 -33.33 -5.73
CA GLY A 32 -26.09 -34.75 -5.86
C GLY A 32 -26.50 -35.45 -4.56
N ASP A 33 -26.29 -34.82 -3.38
CA ASP A 33 -26.40 -35.49 -2.08
C ASP A 33 -27.61 -35.07 -1.21
N GLY A 34 -28.75 -34.83 -1.85
CA GLY A 34 -29.97 -34.34 -1.19
C GLY A 34 -30.48 -35.25 -0.06
N ALA A 35 -30.20 -36.56 -0.13
CA ALA A 35 -30.57 -37.53 0.89
C ALA A 35 -29.71 -37.42 2.17
N ALA A 36 -28.40 -37.15 2.05
CA ALA A 36 -27.54 -36.94 3.21
C ALA A 36 -27.85 -35.60 3.90
N GLY A 37 -28.11 -34.54 3.12
CA GLY A 37 -28.53 -33.24 3.65
C GLY A 37 -29.87 -33.28 4.39
N SER A 38 -30.86 -34.01 3.87
CA SER A 38 -32.16 -34.20 4.54
C SER A 38 -32.03 -34.96 5.87
N ARG A 39 -31.18 -36.00 5.93
CA ARG A 39 -30.93 -36.74 7.17
C ARG A 39 -30.20 -35.90 8.23
N LEU A 40 -29.23 -35.08 7.82
CA LEU A 40 -28.58 -34.12 8.73
C LEU A 40 -29.57 -33.08 9.27
N ALA A 41 -30.42 -32.51 8.40
CA ALA A 41 -31.45 -31.58 8.82
C ALA A 41 -32.48 -32.21 9.78
N GLY A 42 -32.78 -33.50 9.62
CA GLY A 42 -33.59 -34.28 10.56
C GLY A 42 -32.88 -34.49 11.91
N PHE A 43 -31.60 -34.87 11.89
CA PHE A 43 -30.78 -35.05 13.10
C PHE A 43 -30.71 -33.77 13.95
N LEU A 44 -30.49 -32.61 13.33
CA LEU A 44 -30.39 -31.31 14.03
C LEU A 44 -31.70 -30.87 14.72
N ARG A 45 -32.85 -31.48 14.37
CA ARG A 45 -34.16 -31.19 14.96
C ARG A 45 -34.63 -32.26 15.96
N GLN A 46 -33.87 -33.34 16.16
CA GLN A 46 -34.28 -34.47 17.00
C GLN A 46 -33.75 -34.34 18.43
N ASP A 47 -34.66 -34.31 19.41
CA ASP A 47 -34.31 -34.30 20.84
C ASP A 47 -34.05 -35.71 21.41
N ARG A 48 -34.59 -36.77 20.78
CA ARG A 48 -34.47 -38.17 21.23
C ARG A 48 -33.89 -39.04 20.12
N GLY A 49 -32.91 -39.88 20.46
CA GLY A 49 -32.28 -40.83 19.51
C GLY A 49 -31.08 -40.28 18.72
N ALA A 50 -30.69 -39.03 18.93
CA ALA A 50 -29.54 -38.39 18.27
C ALA A 50 -28.25 -39.23 18.36
N LEU A 51 -27.94 -39.81 19.53
CA LEU A 51 -26.77 -40.67 19.71
C LEU A 51 -26.80 -41.92 18.81
N ALA A 52 -27.97 -42.55 18.66
CA ALA A 52 -28.13 -43.72 17.81
C ALA A 52 -28.10 -43.34 16.31
N GLY A 53 -28.62 -42.16 15.94
CA GLY A 53 -28.52 -41.64 14.57
C GLY A 53 -27.10 -41.22 14.17
N TRP A 54 -26.34 -40.67 15.12
CA TRP A 54 -24.95 -40.25 14.91
C TRP A 54 -23.97 -41.44 14.91
N PHE A 55 -23.91 -42.20 16.01
CA PHE A 55 -22.94 -43.28 16.21
C PHE A 55 -23.40 -44.65 15.69
N GLY A 56 -24.70 -44.81 15.38
CA GLY A 56 -25.32 -46.10 15.14
C GLY A 56 -25.78 -46.79 16.43
N ALA A 57 -26.83 -47.62 16.33
CA ALA A 57 -27.45 -48.27 17.49
C ALA A 57 -26.48 -49.11 18.37
N PRO A 58 -25.53 -49.91 17.82
CA PRO A 58 -24.65 -50.75 18.64
C PRO A 58 -23.66 -49.94 19.48
N LEU A 59 -23.11 -48.86 18.92
CA LEU A 59 -22.13 -48.03 19.58
C LEU A 59 -22.82 -47.08 20.58
N ALA A 60 -24.00 -46.56 20.25
CA ALA A 60 -24.81 -45.75 21.17
C ALA A 60 -25.20 -46.51 22.45
N ALA A 61 -25.50 -47.82 22.36
CA ALA A 61 -25.81 -48.65 23.53
C ALA A 61 -24.63 -48.78 24.50
N ARG A 62 -23.40 -48.88 23.97
CA ARG A 62 -22.16 -48.95 24.77
C ARG A 62 -21.82 -47.61 25.43
N ILE A 63 -21.93 -46.53 24.67
CA ILE A 63 -21.58 -45.18 25.13
C ILE A 63 -22.55 -44.65 26.19
N ARG A 64 -23.82 -45.09 26.18
CA ARG A 64 -24.84 -44.65 27.16
C ARG A 64 -24.41 -44.87 28.62
N HIS A 65 -23.56 -45.86 28.87
CA HIS A 65 -23.12 -46.26 30.21
C HIS A 65 -21.74 -45.70 30.59
N ASP A 66 -21.07 -44.98 29.68
CA ASP A 66 -19.76 -44.38 29.90
C ASP A 66 -19.76 -42.91 29.43
N PRO A 67 -20.07 -41.97 30.34
CA PRO A 67 -20.07 -40.53 30.03
C PRO A 67 -18.70 -40.00 29.61
N GLY A 68 -17.60 -40.60 30.08
CA GLY A 68 -16.24 -40.19 29.72
C GLY A 68 -15.92 -40.54 28.27
N LEU A 69 -16.26 -41.77 27.85
CA LEU A 69 -16.16 -42.20 26.46
C LEU A 69 -17.07 -41.38 25.54
N LEU A 70 -18.30 -41.06 25.97
CA LEU A 70 -19.21 -40.21 25.19
C LEU A 70 -18.59 -38.85 24.91
N ARG A 71 -18.10 -38.18 25.96
CA ARG A 71 -17.48 -36.86 25.85
C ARG A 71 -16.26 -36.91 24.92
N GLY A 72 -15.35 -37.86 25.13
CA GLY A 72 -14.16 -37.99 24.30
C GLY A 72 -14.45 -38.24 22.81
N LEU A 73 -15.48 -39.03 22.50
CA LEU A 73 -15.90 -39.28 21.11
C LEU A 73 -16.56 -38.06 20.47
N LEU A 74 -17.39 -37.33 21.21
CA LEU A 74 -17.99 -36.08 20.73
C LEU A 74 -16.91 -35.01 20.50
N ASP A 75 -15.98 -34.83 21.44
CA ASP A 75 -14.87 -33.88 21.30
C ASP A 75 -14.00 -34.24 20.09
N HIS A 76 -13.74 -35.52 19.86
CA HIS A 76 -13.03 -35.99 18.66
C HIS A 76 -13.77 -35.66 17.36
N ASP A 77 -15.09 -35.91 17.33
CA ASP A 77 -15.92 -35.67 16.15
C ASP A 77 -16.06 -34.18 15.86
N ILE A 78 -16.25 -33.34 16.89
CA ILE A 78 -16.26 -31.87 16.77
C ILE A 78 -14.93 -31.39 16.22
N ALA A 79 -13.80 -31.84 16.79
CA ALA A 79 -12.48 -31.45 16.30
C ALA A 79 -12.24 -31.90 14.84
N ALA A 80 -12.80 -33.03 14.41
CA ALA A 80 -12.72 -33.46 13.03
C ALA A 80 -13.55 -32.59 12.08
N ILE A 81 -14.76 -32.20 12.49
CA ILE A 81 -15.63 -31.28 11.73
C ILE A 81 -14.99 -29.90 11.65
N ASP A 82 -14.48 -29.37 12.76
CA ASP A 82 -13.78 -28.08 12.82
C ASP A 82 -12.58 -28.05 11.86
N ARG A 83 -11.79 -29.13 11.80
CA ARG A 83 -10.69 -29.26 10.82
C ARG A 83 -11.18 -29.21 9.37
N MET A 84 -12.31 -29.86 9.06
CA MET A 84 -12.86 -29.85 7.71
C MET A 84 -13.40 -28.45 7.33
N ILE A 85 -14.08 -27.77 8.25
CA ILE A 85 -14.56 -26.41 8.05
C ILE A 85 -13.36 -25.46 7.90
N ALA A 86 -12.34 -25.60 8.75
CA ALA A 86 -11.13 -24.78 8.69
C ALA A 86 -10.42 -24.93 7.33
N ALA A 87 -10.22 -26.16 6.84
CA ALA A 87 -9.63 -26.40 5.53
C ALA A 87 -10.45 -25.75 4.39
N GLN A 88 -11.78 -25.84 4.46
CA GLN A 88 -12.65 -25.21 3.46
C GLN A 88 -12.61 -23.67 3.55
N LEU A 89 -12.51 -23.11 4.76
CA LEU A 89 -12.35 -21.68 4.98
C LEU A 89 -11.01 -21.18 4.47
N ASP A 90 -9.91 -21.91 4.71
CA ASP A 90 -8.58 -21.60 4.17
C ASP A 90 -8.64 -21.51 2.64
N GLU A 91 -9.25 -22.48 1.94
CA GLU A 91 -9.41 -22.42 0.47
C GLU A 91 -10.19 -21.19 0.00
N VAL A 92 -11.22 -20.76 0.74
CA VAL A 92 -12.01 -19.56 0.41
C VAL A 92 -11.19 -18.30 0.67
N LEU A 93 -10.56 -18.20 1.84
CA LEU A 93 -9.78 -17.04 2.28
C LEU A 93 -8.52 -16.85 1.45
N HIS A 94 -7.84 -17.92 1.06
CA HIS A 94 -6.62 -17.90 0.26
C HIS A 94 -6.91 -17.80 -1.24
N HIS A 95 -8.17 -17.74 -1.66
CA HIS A 95 -8.51 -17.55 -3.05
C HIS A 95 -8.02 -16.15 -3.53
N PRO A 96 -7.23 -16.03 -4.62
CA PRO A 96 -6.55 -14.78 -4.99
C PRO A 96 -7.48 -13.58 -5.20
N ARG A 97 -8.70 -13.83 -5.69
CA ARG A 97 -9.73 -12.77 -5.85
C ARG A 97 -10.18 -12.18 -4.52
N LEU A 98 -10.34 -13.02 -3.50
CA LEU A 98 -10.78 -12.57 -2.18
C LEU A 98 -9.63 -11.87 -1.46
N GLN A 99 -8.42 -12.46 -1.48
CA GLN A 99 -7.24 -11.83 -0.88
C GLN A 99 -6.96 -10.45 -1.47
N ARG A 100 -7.06 -10.28 -2.79
CA ARG A 100 -6.89 -8.96 -3.43
C ARG A 100 -7.94 -7.96 -2.93
N LEU A 101 -9.22 -8.35 -2.92
CA LEU A 101 -10.30 -7.49 -2.44
C LEU A 101 -10.13 -7.13 -0.95
N GLU A 102 -9.83 -8.13 -0.12
CA GLU A 102 -9.61 -7.96 1.31
C GLU A 102 -8.41 -7.06 1.58
N GLY A 103 -7.28 -7.30 0.89
CA GLY A 103 -6.06 -6.50 1.00
C GLY A 103 -6.27 -5.03 0.65
N SER A 104 -6.96 -4.76 -0.46
CA SER A 104 -7.36 -3.40 -0.88
C SER A 104 -8.18 -2.69 0.19
N TRP A 105 -9.29 -3.30 0.63
CA TRP A 105 -10.21 -2.66 1.59
C TRP A 105 -9.64 -2.54 2.99
N ARG A 106 -8.85 -3.52 3.43
CA ARG A 106 -8.17 -3.45 4.74
C ARG A 106 -7.04 -2.43 4.73
N GLY A 107 -6.27 -2.33 3.64
CA GLY A 107 -5.25 -1.28 3.49
C GLY A 107 -5.87 0.11 3.51
N LEU A 108 -6.99 0.31 2.80
CA LEU A 108 -7.75 1.56 2.85
C LEU A 108 -8.32 1.85 4.24
N ALA A 109 -8.92 0.85 4.89
CA ALA A 109 -9.45 0.98 6.25
C ALA A 109 -8.35 1.36 7.24
N TRP A 110 -7.21 0.67 7.19
CA TRP A 110 -6.02 0.99 8.00
C TRP A 110 -5.54 2.43 7.79
N LEU A 111 -5.49 2.90 6.54
CA LEU A 111 -5.15 4.29 6.26
C LEU A 111 -6.16 5.25 6.90
N VAL A 112 -7.46 5.04 6.68
CA VAL A 112 -8.52 5.94 7.15
C VAL A 112 -8.63 5.96 8.68
N ASP A 113 -8.54 4.80 9.32
CA ASP A 113 -8.60 4.66 10.79
C ASP A 113 -7.39 5.30 11.47
N GLY A 114 -6.23 5.32 10.80
CA GLY A 114 -5.02 5.98 11.28
C GLY A 114 -4.98 7.50 11.08
N LEU A 115 -5.95 8.11 10.36
CA LEU A 115 -6.00 9.56 10.17
C LEU A 115 -6.55 10.26 11.42
N ASP A 116 -5.92 11.37 11.81
CA ASP A 116 -6.44 12.24 12.88
C ASP A 116 -7.76 12.90 12.44
N PRO A 117 -8.90 12.61 13.10
CA PRO A 117 -10.21 13.15 12.73
C PRO A 117 -10.33 14.66 12.96
N THR A 118 -9.43 15.27 13.74
CA THR A 118 -9.40 16.73 13.96
C THR A 118 -8.63 17.48 12.88
N SER A 119 -7.86 16.75 12.06
CA SER A 119 -7.08 17.32 10.98
C SER A 119 -7.98 17.80 9.83
N ARG A 120 -7.45 18.69 8.98
CA ARG A 120 -8.16 19.17 7.77
C ARG A 120 -8.00 18.24 6.57
N LEU A 121 -7.65 16.97 6.82
CA LEU A 121 -7.44 15.99 5.78
C LEU A 121 -8.78 15.45 5.29
N LYS A 122 -8.90 15.25 3.98
CA LYS A 122 -10.07 14.65 3.36
C LYS A 122 -9.62 13.51 2.46
N THR A 123 -10.24 12.36 2.63
CA THR A 123 -10.02 11.18 1.78
C THR A 123 -11.23 11.03 0.87
N ARG A 124 -10.99 10.99 -0.45
CA ARG A 124 -12.04 10.76 -1.46
C ARG A 124 -11.72 9.48 -2.20
N LEU A 125 -12.69 8.58 -2.26
CA LEU A 125 -12.56 7.28 -2.91
C LEU A 125 -13.18 7.33 -4.31
N LEU A 126 -12.39 6.92 -5.32
CA LEU A 126 -12.87 6.62 -6.66
C LEU A 126 -12.76 5.11 -6.88
N SER A 127 -13.90 4.43 -6.98
CA SER A 127 -13.92 3.01 -7.36
C SER A 127 -13.87 2.90 -8.88
N ALA A 128 -12.75 2.43 -9.41
CA ALA A 128 -12.56 2.17 -10.83
C ALA A 128 -11.60 0.98 -10.99
N SER A 129 -11.88 0.12 -11.95
CA SER A 129 -10.95 -0.93 -12.34
C SER A 129 -9.80 -0.35 -13.18
N TRP A 130 -8.63 -0.98 -13.13
CA TRP A 130 -7.48 -0.57 -13.92
C TRP A 130 -7.78 -0.58 -15.44
N ALA A 131 -8.58 -1.55 -15.90
CA ALA A 131 -9.03 -1.64 -17.28
C ALA A 131 -10.05 -0.55 -17.68
N GLU A 132 -10.72 0.09 -16.74
CA GLU A 132 -11.56 1.27 -17.02
C GLU A 132 -10.70 2.51 -17.21
N LEU A 133 -9.66 2.69 -16.37
CA LEU A 133 -8.73 3.81 -16.49
C LEU A 133 -7.92 3.72 -17.79
N ASP A 134 -7.47 2.53 -18.18
CA ASP A 134 -6.78 2.31 -19.45
C ASP A 134 -7.68 2.63 -20.65
N ARG A 135 -8.95 2.17 -20.62
CA ARG A 135 -9.92 2.50 -21.68
C ARG A 135 -10.27 3.99 -21.73
N ASP A 136 -10.30 4.69 -20.60
CA ASP A 136 -10.51 6.14 -20.56
C ASP A 136 -9.33 6.88 -21.18
N ALA A 137 -8.10 6.52 -20.78
CA ALA A 137 -6.87 7.09 -21.33
C ALA A 137 -6.73 6.81 -22.84
N ALA A 138 -7.03 5.60 -23.30
CA ALA A 138 -6.93 5.23 -24.71
C ALA A 138 -8.01 5.88 -25.60
N LYS A 139 -9.17 6.24 -25.04
CA LYS A 139 -10.23 6.97 -25.75
C LYS A 139 -9.93 8.46 -25.88
N ALA A 140 -9.21 9.02 -24.92
CA ALA A 140 -8.85 10.43 -24.93
C ALA A 140 -7.76 10.67 -25.99
N SER A 141 -7.97 11.66 -26.85
CA SER A 141 -6.95 12.04 -27.85
C SER A 141 -5.71 12.66 -27.18
N GLU A 142 -5.96 13.43 -26.13
CA GLU A 142 -4.97 14.04 -25.24
C GLU A 142 -5.36 13.77 -23.77
N PHE A 143 -4.37 13.80 -22.88
CA PHE A 143 -4.58 13.43 -21.48
C PHE A 143 -5.59 14.32 -20.75
N ASP A 144 -5.74 15.57 -21.18
CA ASP A 144 -6.64 16.58 -20.61
C ASP A 144 -8.12 16.38 -20.98
N GLN A 145 -8.41 15.49 -21.94
CA GLN A 145 -9.78 15.11 -22.32
C GLN A 145 -10.28 13.85 -21.59
N SER A 146 -9.42 13.19 -20.81
CA SER A 146 -9.77 11.99 -20.05
C SER A 146 -10.81 12.28 -18.96
N ALA A 147 -11.67 11.32 -18.63
CA ALA A 147 -12.59 11.45 -17.51
C ALA A 147 -11.85 11.63 -16.18
N LEU A 148 -10.71 10.95 -16.01
CA LEU A 148 -9.88 11.11 -14.82
C LEU A 148 -9.35 12.55 -14.68
N PHE A 149 -8.88 13.17 -15.77
CA PHE A 149 -8.44 14.57 -15.73
C PHE A 149 -9.58 15.52 -15.36
N ARG A 150 -10.78 15.31 -15.89
CA ARG A 150 -11.95 16.13 -15.54
C ARG A 150 -12.29 16.04 -14.05
N LEU A 151 -12.18 14.85 -13.45
CA LEU A 151 -12.43 14.65 -12.03
C LEU A 151 -11.35 15.27 -11.12
N VAL A 152 -10.09 15.16 -11.50
CA VAL A 152 -8.96 15.60 -10.67
C VAL A 152 -8.63 17.07 -10.89
N TYR A 153 -8.51 17.49 -12.15
CA TYR A 153 -8.17 18.86 -12.53
C TYR A 153 -9.44 19.70 -12.62
N GLU A 154 -10.31 19.49 -13.61
CA GLU A 154 -11.38 20.46 -13.91
C GLU A 154 -12.38 20.67 -12.77
N ALA A 155 -12.82 19.59 -12.13
CA ALA A 155 -13.82 19.65 -11.06
C ALA A 155 -13.29 20.31 -9.77
N GLU A 156 -11.98 20.23 -9.53
CA GLU A 156 -11.34 20.71 -8.30
C GLU A 156 -10.31 21.80 -8.58
N PHE A 157 -9.07 21.44 -8.96
CA PHE A 157 -7.98 22.41 -9.13
C PHE A 157 -8.30 23.48 -10.19
N GLY A 158 -9.06 23.15 -11.23
CA GLY A 158 -9.54 23.99 -12.32
C GLY A 158 -10.72 24.89 -11.94
N ARG A 159 -11.54 24.48 -10.96
CA ARG A 159 -12.79 25.14 -10.58
C ARG A 159 -12.58 26.23 -9.53
N ALA A 160 -13.33 27.33 -9.65
CA ALA A 160 -13.39 28.34 -8.59
C ALA A 160 -14.06 27.74 -7.34
N GLY A 161 -13.39 27.82 -6.18
CA GLY A 161 -13.86 27.23 -4.93
C GLY A 161 -13.69 25.70 -4.81
N GLY A 162 -13.03 25.05 -5.78
CA GLY A 162 -12.66 23.64 -5.67
C GLY A 162 -11.50 23.40 -4.70
N GLU A 163 -11.32 22.15 -4.27
CA GLU A 163 -10.30 21.74 -3.30
C GLU A 163 -9.23 20.86 -3.99
N PRO A 164 -8.04 21.41 -4.32
CA PRO A 164 -7.02 20.65 -5.05
C PRO A 164 -6.56 19.40 -4.30
N PHE A 165 -6.47 18.29 -5.02
CA PHE A 165 -5.93 17.04 -4.48
C PHE A 165 -4.42 17.15 -4.26
N GLY A 166 -3.97 16.81 -3.04
CA GLY A 166 -2.55 16.84 -2.69
C GLY A 166 -1.75 15.60 -3.11
N LEU A 167 -2.40 14.44 -3.14
CA LEU A 167 -1.80 13.14 -3.45
C LEU A 167 -2.86 12.23 -4.05
N LEU A 168 -2.53 11.49 -5.11
CA LEU A 168 -3.35 10.39 -5.64
C LEU A 168 -2.71 9.06 -5.26
N VAL A 169 -3.48 8.21 -4.59
CA VAL A 169 -3.08 6.85 -4.24
C VAL A 169 -3.82 5.90 -5.16
N VAL A 170 -3.08 5.08 -5.90
CA VAL A 170 -3.64 4.07 -6.80
C VAL A 170 -3.33 2.70 -6.24
N ASP A 171 -4.38 1.97 -5.88
CA ASP A 171 -4.28 0.59 -5.42
C ASP A 171 -4.15 -0.38 -6.60
N HIS A 172 -2.99 -0.34 -7.24
CA HIS A 172 -2.63 -1.23 -8.34
C HIS A 172 -1.14 -1.55 -8.33
N GLU A 173 -0.82 -2.80 -8.65
CA GLU A 173 0.54 -3.30 -8.72
C GLU A 173 1.00 -3.33 -10.18
N LEU A 174 1.97 -2.46 -10.48
CA LEU A 174 2.45 -2.22 -11.83
C LEU A 174 3.35 -3.32 -12.33
N ARG A 175 3.26 -3.59 -13.64
CA ARG A 175 4.14 -4.47 -14.40
C ARG A 175 4.71 -3.73 -15.60
N HIS A 176 5.90 -4.13 -16.04
CA HIS A 176 6.51 -3.57 -17.26
C HIS A 176 5.99 -4.23 -18.54
N VAL A 177 5.47 -5.47 -18.42
CA VAL A 177 4.88 -6.26 -19.51
C VAL A 177 3.41 -6.54 -19.17
N PRO A 178 2.49 -6.47 -20.15
CA PRO A 178 1.09 -6.81 -19.93
C PRO A 178 0.91 -8.24 -19.42
N GLU A 179 -0.04 -8.45 -18.51
CA GLU A 179 -0.31 -9.76 -17.92
C GLU A 179 -0.68 -10.81 -18.99
N ARG A 180 0.05 -11.94 -19.03
CA ARG A 180 -0.31 -13.09 -19.86
C ARG A 180 -1.63 -13.70 -19.35
N ARG A 181 -2.71 -13.52 -20.10
CA ARG A 181 -4.06 -13.96 -19.71
C ARG A 181 -4.48 -15.29 -20.35
N ARG A 182 -5.52 -15.91 -19.76
CA ARG A 182 -6.11 -17.14 -20.29
C ARG A 182 -7.00 -16.82 -21.51
N PRO A 183 -7.24 -17.77 -22.42
CA PRO A 183 -8.17 -17.57 -23.53
C PRO A 183 -9.57 -17.22 -23.00
N GLY A 184 -10.10 -16.05 -23.40
CA GLY A 184 -11.44 -15.58 -23.00
C GLY A 184 -11.46 -14.33 -22.11
N ASP A 185 -10.32 -13.91 -21.57
CA ASP A 185 -10.23 -12.63 -20.83
C ASP A 185 -10.23 -11.43 -21.80
N GLY A 186 -10.66 -10.25 -21.30
CA GLY A 186 -10.60 -8.99 -22.06
C GLY A 186 -9.17 -8.58 -22.42
N ALA A 187 -9.05 -7.58 -23.31
CA ALA A 187 -7.76 -7.08 -23.81
C ALA A 187 -6.76 -6.79 -22.68
N PRO A 188 -5.46 -7.13 -22.87
CA PRO A 188 -4.44 -6.87 -21.88
C PRO A 188 -4.27 -5.36 -21.68
N VAL A 189 -4.17 -4.94 -20.41
CA VAL A 189 -3.93 -3.54 -20.05
C VAL A 189 -2.42 -3.26 -20.13
N ASP A 190 -2.07 -2.10 -20.67
CA ASP A 190 -0.69 -1.69 -20.83
C ASP A 190 -0.31 -0.62 -19.79
N ASP A 191 0.19 -1.10 -18.65
CA ASP A 191 0.53 -0.27 -17.49
C ASP A 191 1.47 0.89 -17.85
N VAL A 192 2.46 0.67 -18.71
CA VAL A 192 3.46 1.70 -19.06
C VAL A 192 2.81 2.87 -19.81
N SER A 193 1.84 2.59 -20.69
CA SER A 193 1.09 3.64 -21.41
C SER A 193 0.18 4.41 -20.47
N LEU A 194 -0.54 3.73 -19.57
CA LEU A 194 -1.39 4.37 -18.58
C LEU A 194 -0.58 5.21 -17.58
N LEU A 195 0.61 4.74 -17.17
CA LEU A 195 1.53 5.53 -16.35
C LEU A 195 1.95 6.82 -17.03
N SER A 196 2.18 6.81 -18.34
CA SER A 196 2.48 8.04 -19.08
C SER A 196 1.32 9.06 -19.01
N ALA A 197 0.07 8.59 -19.07
CA ALA A 197 -1.09 9.46 -18.94
C ALA A 197 -1.24 9.99 -17.49
N LEU A 198 -1.06 9.12 -16.49
CA LEU A 198 -1.08 9.51 -15.08
C LEU A 198 0.01 10.52 -14.73
N ALA A 199 1.21 10.38 -15.30
CA ALA A 199 2.31 11.34 -15.14
C ALA A 199 1.91 12.72 -15.65
N ALA A 200 1.30 12.80 -16.84
CA ALA A 200 0.84 14.05 -17.42
C ALA A 200 -0.29 14.69 -16.59
N ILE A 201 -1.27 13.91 -16.12
CA ILE A 201 -2.35 14.39 -15.24
C ILE A 201 -1.79 14.90 -13.90
N GLY A 202 -0.86 14.16 -13.29
CA GLY A 202 -0.19 14.54 -12.05
C GLY A 202 0.63 15.82 -12.20
N ALA A 203 1.33 15.97 -13.33
CA ALA A 203 2.09 17.18 -13.64
C ALA A 203 1.21 18.40 -13.87
N ALA A 204 0.10 18.26 -14.59
CA ALA A 204 -0.84 19.34 -14.83
C ALA A 204 -1.54 19.79 -13.54
N SER A 205 -1.89 18.83 -12.67
CA SER A 205 -2.63 19.09 -11.42
C SER A 205 -1.74 19.41 -10.22
N PHE A 206 -0.42 19.37 -10.39
CA PHE A 206 0.55 19.43 -9.29
C PHE A 206 0.19 18.44 -8.19
N MET A 207 0.07 17.17 -8.54
CA MET A 207 -0.38 16.13 -7.64
C MET A 207 0.45 14.87 -7.88
N PRO A 208 1.37 14.52 -6.96
CA PRO A 208 2.08 13.26 -7.02
C PRO A 208 1.11 12.07 -6.99
N VAL A 209 1.40 11.06 -7.80
CA VAL A 209 0.65 9.81 -7.93
C VAL A 209 1.51 8.68 -7.40
N VAL A 210 1.00 7.93 -6.43
CA VAL A 210 1.69 6.82 -5.78
C VAL A 210 1.02 5.51 -6.19
N LEU A 211 1.81 4.61 -6.73
CA LEU A 211 1.40 3.28 -7.18
C LEU A 211 2.32 2.22 -6.56
N ALA A 212 1.97 0.94 -6.67
CA ALA A 212 2.80 -0.14 -6.15
C ALA A 212 3.56 -0.84 -7.27
N ALA A 213 4.75 -1.35 -6.99
CA ALA A 213 5.40 -2.31 -7.88
C ALA A 213 4.78 -3.70 -7.68
N ALA A 214 4.56 -4.46 -8.77
CA ALA A 214 4.40 -5.90 -8.68
C ALA A 214 5.78 -6.59 -8.64
N PRO A 215 5.89 -7.82 -8.10
CA PRO A 215 7.12 -8.61 -8.20
C PRO A 215 7.63 -8.74 -9.64
N GLY A 216 6.71 -8.94 -10.58
CA GLY A 216 7.04 -9.03 -12.01
C GLY A 216 7.65 -7.77 -12.61
N LEU A 217 7.53 -6.59 -11.99
CA LEU A 217 8.27 -5.40 -12.41
C LEU A 217 9.78 -5.60 -12.24
N LEU A 218 10.18 -6.36 -11.22
CA LEU A 218 11.57 -6.64 -10.84
C LEU A 218 12.08 -7.95 -11.45
N GLY A 219 11.32 -8.58 -12.34
CA GLY A 219 11.69 -9.84 -13.00
C GLY A 219 11.59 -11.07 -12.11
N VAL A 220 10.83 -11.01 -11.01
CA VAL A 220 10.64 -12.11 -10.05
C VAL A 220 9.17 -12.48 -9.89
N ASP A 221 8.89 -13.70 -9.45
CA ASP A 221 7.52 -14.18 -9.21
C ASP A 221 6.98 -13.69 -7.85
N GLY A 222 7.84 -13.64 -6.83
CA GLY A 222 7.54 -13.09 -5.51
C GLY A 222 8.62 -12.12 -5.02
N PHE A 223 8.25 -11.20 -4.12
CA PHE A 223 9.24 -10.29 -3.53
C PHE A 223 10.32 -11.03 -2.73
N GLY A 224 9.98 -12.17 -2.12
CA GLY A 224 10.94 -13.01 -1.39
C GLY A 224 12.13 -13.48 -2.24
N ASP A 225 11.98 -13.61 -3.56
CA ASP A 225 13.05 -14.04 -4.46
C ASP A 225 14.18 -12.99 -4.58
N LEU A 226 13.87 -11.72 -4.29
CA LEU A 226 14.85 -10.64 -4.26
C LEU A 226 15.76 -10.69 -3.04
N ALA A 227 15.40 -11.41 -1.98
CA ALA A 227 16.20 -11.49 -0.76
C ALA A 227 17.63 -12.01 -1.05
N LEU A 228 17.76 -12.91 -2.04
CA LEU A 228 19.04 -13.49 -2.46
C LEU A 228 19.74 -12.69 -3.56
N SER A 229 19.09 -11.65 -4.11
CA SER A 229 19.66 -10.85 -5.19
C SER A 229 20.70 -9.85 -4.67
N ASN A 230 21.88 -9.85 -5.29
CA ASN A 230 22.94 -8.88 -5.03
C ASN A 230 22.71 -7.52 -5.71
N ASP A 231 21.88 -7.49 -6.76
CA ASP A 231 21.48 -6.28 -7.48
C ASP A 231 19.98 -6.36 -7.73
N ALA A 232 19.21 -5.71 -6.85
CA ALA A 232 17.76 -5.73 -6.89
C ALA A 232 17.17 -4.95 -8.09
N ALA A 233 17.98 -4.12 -8.75
CA ALA A 233 17.56 -3.30 -9.89
C ALA A 233 18.01 -3.88 -11.24
N ALA A 234 18.62 -5.07 -11.25
CA ALA A 234 19.22 -5.65 -12.46
C ALA A 234 18.23 -5.79 -13.63
N ALA A 235 17.00 -6.22 -13.35
CA ALA A 235 15.94 -6.42 -14.35
C ALA A 235 15.66 -5.15 -15.16
N PHE A 236 15.82 -3.95 -14.59
CA PHE A 236 15.56 -2.69 -15.30
C PHE A 236 16.53 -2.42 -16.45
N ARG A 237 17.62 -3.20 -16.60
CA ARG A 237 18.57 -3.09 -17.70
C ARG A 237 18.22 -3.97 -18.89
N ASP A 238 17.31 -4.94 -18.72
CA ASP A 238 16.91 -5.89 -19.76
C ASP A 238 16.11 -5.20 -20.87
N ASP A 239 16.09 -5.79 -22.06
CA ASP A 239 15.41 -5.18 -23.21
C ASP A 239 13.89 -5.06 -23.01
N ASP A 240 13.29 -5.96 -22.22
CA ASP A 240 11.87 -5.93 -21.87
C ASP A 240 11.46 -4.64 -21.14
N HIS A 241 12.41 -3.99 -20.44
CA HIS A 241 12.19 -2.72 -19.73
C HIS A 241 12.53 -1.48 -20.57
N ALA A 242 12.78 -1.61 -21.87
CA ALA A 242 13.12 -0.46 -22.72
C ALA A 242 12.05 0.65 -22.68
N ARG A 243 10.76 0.27 -22.68
CA ARG A 243 9.63 1.22 -22.57
C ARG A 243 9.60 1.90 -21.21
N TRP A 244 9.84 1.13 -20.14
CA TRP A 244 9.93 1.64 -18.78
C TRP A 244 11.06 2.66 -18.61
N ARG A 245 12.27 2.33 -19.07
CA ARG A 245 13.41 3.25 -19.06
C ARG A 245 13.12 4.53 -19.83
N THR A 246 12.49 4.41 -21.01
CA THR A 246 12.09 5.57 -21.82
C THR A 246 11.11 6.46 -21.08
N LEU A 247 10.10 5.87 -20.42
CA LEU A 247 9.13 6.60 -19.59
C LEU A 247 9.86 7.36 -18.46
N ALA A 248 10.72 6.68 -17.71
CA ALA A 248 11.42 7.22 -16.55
C ALA A 248 12.39 8.38 -16.87
N LEU A 249 12.73 8.61 -18.14
CA LEU A 249 13.53 9.77 -18.56
C LEU A 249 12.70 11.04 -18.74
N ARG A 250 11.37 10.94 -18.85
CA ARG A 250 10.49 12.10 -19.06
C ARG A 250 10.39 12.95 -17.81
N GLU A 251 10.21 14.26 -17.99
CA GLU A 251 10.17 15.20 -16.87
C GLU A 251 8.89 15.12 -16.03
N ASP A 252 7.78 14.66 -16.60
CA ASP A 252 6.49 14.48 -15.92
C ASP A 252 6.52 13.31 -14.92
N THR A 253 7.39 12.32 -15.10
CA THR A 253 7.54 11.19 -14.18
C THR A 253 8.07 11.56 -12.79
N ARG A 254 8.48 12.81 -12.57
CA ARG A 254 8.77 13.36 -11.23
C ARG A 254 7.56 13.35 -10.30
N PHE A 255 6.35 13.27 -10.88
CA PHE A 255 5.11 13.12 -10.13
C PHE A 255 4.70 11.67 -9.91
N LEU A 256 5.39 10.68 -10.52
CA LEU A 256 5.10 9.27 -10.30
C LEU A 256 5.99 8.71 -9.18
N CYS A 257 5.38 8.01 -8.24
CA CYS A 257 6.05 7.38 -7.11
C CYS A 257 5.66 5.90 -7.09
N ILE A 258 6.63 5.00 -6.95
CA ILE A 258 6.37 3.55 -7.04
C ILE A 258 6.84 2.88 -5.75
N ALA A 259 5.90 2.61 -4.86
CA ALA A 259 6.14 2.04 -3.55
C ALA A 259 6.26 0.51 -3.60
N MET A 260 7.12 -0.04 -2.75
CA MET A 260 7.29 -1.48 -2.57
C MET A 260 7.93 -1.77 -1.20
N PRO A 261 7.91 -3.02 -0.68
CA PRO A 261 7.13 -4.17 -1.13
C PRO A 261 5.67 -4.07 -0.64
N ARG A 262 4.94 -5.19 -0.57
CA ARG A 262 3.61 -5.24 0.04
C ARG A 262 3.67 -5.16 1.56
N VAL A 263 2.58 -4.68 2.16
CA VAL A 263 2.38 -4.55 3.62
C VAL A 263 1.28 -5.50 4.07
N LEU A 264 1.49 -6.20 5.19
CA LEU A 264 0.54 -7.13 5.75
C LEU A 264 -0.76 -6.40 6.11
N ALA A 265 -1.88 -6.82 5.52
CA ALA A 265 -3.17 -6.19 5.76
C ALA A 265 -3.86 -6.75 7.03
N ARG A 266 -3.59 -8.01 7.35
CA ARG A 266 -4.16 -8.73 8.51
C ARG A 266 -3.25 -9.90 8.88
N PRO A 267 -2.99 -10.16 10.18
CA PRO A 267 -2.33 -11.40 10.59
C PRO A 267 -3.26 -12.60 10.40
N PRO A 268 -2.75 -13.82 10.19
CA PRO A 268 -3.58 -15.01 10.09
C PRO A 268 -4.51 -15.18 11.29
N TRP A 269 -5.73 -15.69 11.06
CA TRP A 269 -6.72 -15.88 12.13
C TRP A 269 -6.20 -16.88 13.16
N ARG A 270 -6.37 -16.53 14.42
CA ARG A 270 -6.04 -17.39 15.56
C ARG A 270 -7.32 -17.86 16.26
N PRO A 271 -7.27 -19.01 16.96
CA PRO A 271 -8.37 -19.46 17.79
C PRO A 271 -8.70 -18.39 18.84
N ASP A 272 -9.94 -17.93 18.82
CA ASP A 272 -10.48 -17.02 19.84
C ASP A 272 -11.53 -17.77 20.67
N PRO A 273 -11.28 -18.02 21.97
CA PRO A 273 -12.22 -18.71 22.84
C PRO A 273 -13.48 -17.88 23.15
N ALA A 274 -13.48 -16.57 22.89
CA ALA A 274 -14.63 -15.69 23.13
C ALA A 274 -15.65 -15.69 21.97
N ARG A 275 -15.38 -16.42 20.88
CA ARG A 275 -16.29 -16.46 19.73
C ARG A 275 -17.66 -17.06 20.12
N PRO A 276 -18.77 -16.41 19.75
CA PRO A 276 -20.11 -16.86 20.12
C PRO A 276 -20.55 -18.12 19.35
N ASP A 277 -19.93 -18.41 18.20
CA ASP A 277 -20.23 -19.58 17.36
C ASP A 277 -19.54 -20.86 17.83
N GLY A 278 -18.59 -20.77 18.78
CA GLY A 278 -17.87 -21.90 19.34
C GLY A 278 -16.86 -22.56 18.39
N LEU A 279 -16.70 -22.08 17.16
CA LEU A 279 -15.79 -22.63 16.16
C LEU A 279 -14.34 -22.28 16.52
N ARG A 280 -13.50 -23.31 16.71
CA ARG A 280 -12.05 -23.15 16.91
C ARG A 280 -11.33 -23.12 15.58
N TYR A 281 -11.29 -21.94 14.97
CA TYR A 281 -10.62 -21.73 13.69
C TYR A 281 -9.20 -21.17 13.88
N GLU A 282 -8.22 -21.82 13.25
CA GLU A 282 -6.84 -21.35 13.08
C GLU A 282 -6.52 -21.38 11.60
N GLU A 283 -6.14 -20.24 11.03
CA GLU A 283 -5.84 -20.12 9.60
C GLU A 283 -4.47 -20.73 9.29
N TYR A 284 -4.42 -21.69 8.37
CA TYR A 284 -3.18 -22.33 7.97
C TYR A 284 -2.47 -21.55 6.86
N ALA A 285 -1.62 -20.60 7.23
CA ALA A 285 -0.88 -19.73 6.29
C ALA A 285 0.66 -19.94 6.33
N PRO A 286 1.18 -21.10 5.88
CA PRO A 286 2.61 -21.39 5.95
C PRO A 286 3.48 -20.52 5.02
N GLU A 287 2.93 -20.02 3.91
CA GLU A 287 3.67 -19.32 2.87
C GLU A 287 3.19 -17.88 2.69
N ALA A 288 4.04 -17.01 2.14
CA ALA A 288 3.70 -15.59 1.91
C ALA A 288 2.44 -15.42 1.06
N ARG A 289 2.21 -16.28 0.06
CA ARG A 289 1.01 -16.23 -0.81
C ARG A 289 -0.31 -16.47 -0.06
N HIS A 290 -0.29 -17.12 1.10
CA HIS A 290 -1.50 -17.37 1.89
C HIS A 290 -1.85 -16.17 2.79
N ARG A 291 -0.95 -15.19 2.97
CA ARG A 291 -1.20 -13.97 3.74
C ARG A 291 -1.99 -12.96 2.90
N THR A 292 -2.84 -12.19 3.58
CA THR A 292 -3.54 -11.06 2.97
C THR A 292 -2.62 -9.83 2.98
N TRP A 293 -2.22 -9.40 1.79
CA TRP A 293 -1.34 -8.26 1.58
C TRP A 293 -2.09 -7.05 1.04
N SER A 294 -1.66 -5.86 1.46
CA SER A 294 -2.06 -4.56 0.91
C SER A 294 -0.86 -3.88 0.23
N VAL A 295 -1.14 -2.92 -0.64
CA VAL A 295 -0.09 -2.12 -1.28
C VAL A 295 0.58 -1.14 -0.30
N ALA A 296 1.90 -0.93 -0.45
CA ALA A 296 2.63 0.07 0.35
C ALA A 296 2.22 1.53 0.07
N CYS A 297 1.42 1.79 -0.97
CA CYS A 297 0.94 3.14 -1.28
C CYS A 297 0.13 3.73 -0.12
N TYR A 298 -0.65 2.90 0.58
CA TYR A 298 -1.39 3.32 1.77
C TYR A 298 -0.45 3.72 2.90
N ALA A 299 0.64 2.97 3.12
CA ALA A 299 1.65 3.30 4.12
C ALA A 299 2.36 4.63 3.83
N PHE A 300 2.69 4.90 2.57
CA PHE A 300 3.24 6.20 2.17
C PHE A 300 2.21 7.34 2.32
N ALA A 301 0.95 7.09 1.97
CA ALA A 301 -0.11 8.08 2.16
C ALA A 301 -0.30 8.43 3.65
N ALA A 302 -0.16 7.44 4.55
CA ALA A 302 -0.23 7.65 5.99
C ALA A 302 0.92 8.54 6.50
N THR A 303 2.14 8.39 5.97
CA THR A 303 3.27 9.26 6.36
C THR A 303 3.07 10.69 5.87
N VAL A 304 2.57 10.88 4.65
CA VAL A 304 2.20 12.18 4.09
C VAL A 304 1.08 12.85 4.89
N ALA A 305 0.03 12.10 5.21
CA ALA A 305 -1.09 12.56 6.02
C ALA A 305 -0.63 13.03 7.40
N ARG A 306 0.18 12.22 8.10
CA ARG A 306 0.76 12.58 9.39
C ARG A 306 1.59 13.86 9.31
N ALA A 307 2.50 13.97 8.34
CA ALA A 307 3.33 15.16 8.16
C ALA A 307 2.47 16.41 7.93
N GLN A 308 1.44 16.29 7.08
CA GLN A 308 0.47 17.36 6.82
C GLN A 308 -0.32 17.74 8.09
N ALA A 309 -0.73 16.78 8.92
CA ALA A 309 -1.45 17.06 10.16
C ALA A 309 -0.56 17.75 11.20
N LEU A 310 0.69 17.31 11.37
CA LEU A 310 1.63 17.84 12.37
C LEU A 310 2.18 19.22 12.00
N HIS A 311 2.50 19.43 10.72
CA HIS A 311 3.26 20.60 10.27
C HIS A 311 2.51 21.51 9.29
N ASN A 312 1.30 21.14 8.86
CA ASN A 312 0.58 21.74 7.73
C ASN A 312 1.31 21.63 6.37
N TRP A 313 2.39 20.85 6.32
CA TRP A 313 3.21 20.62 5.14
C TRP A 313 3.70 19.17 5.09
N PRO A 314 3.69 18.53 3.92
CA PRO A 314 4.13 17.14 3.75
C PRO A 314 5.66 17.04 3.57
N ALA A 315 6.44 17.75 4.38
CA ALA A 315 7.90 17.83 4.23
C ALA A 315 8.64 16.69 4.97
N ASP A 316 8.10 16.27 6.11
CA ASP A 316 8.70 15.28 7.02
C ASP A 316 8.12 13.88 6.79
N ILE A 317 8.46 13.29 5.64
CA ILE A 317 7.88 12.01 5.16
C ILE A 317 8.93 10.93 4.87
N ARG A 318 10.21 11.21 5.16
CA ARG A 318 11.33 10.29 4.93
C ARG A 318 12.31 10.28 6.09
N GLY A 319 13.11 9.23 6.16
CA GLY A 319 14.10 9.04 7.21
C GLY A 319 13.47 8.69 8.55
N VAL A 320 14.28 8.18 9.46
CA VAL A 320 13.85 7.81 10.82
C VAL A 320 14.77 8.52 11.80
N GLY A 321 14.17 9.17 12.81
CA GLY A 321 14.90 9.71 13.94
C GLY A 321 14.77 8.78 15.13
N THR A 322 15.85 8.59 15.89
CA THR A 322 15.79 7.89 17.17
C THR A 322 14.82 8.62 18.10
N ASP A 323 13.92 7.87 18.74
CA ASP A 323 12.93 8.36 19.70
C ASP A 323 12.01 9.49 19.17
N ARG A 324 11.87 9.60 17.83
CA ARG A 324 11.02 10.60 17.19
C ARG A 324 9.98 9.94 16.30
N VAL A 325 8.71 10.13 16.66
CA VAL A 325 7.57 9.78 15.80
C VAL A 325 7.44 10.84 14.71
N GLY A 326 7.99 10.57 13.53
CA GLY A 326 8.02 11.49 12.40
C GLY A 326 8.73 10.90 11.18
N GLY A 327 9.00 11.74 10.18
CA GLY A 327 9.69 11.32 8.96
C GLY A 327 8.96 10.19 8.23
N GLY A 328 9.72 9.21 7.78
CA GLY A 328 9.26 8.06 6.99
C GLY A 328 8.75 6.88 7.81
N LEU A 329 8.71 6.97 9.15
CA LEU A 329 8.24 5.89 10.02
C LEU A 329 6.78 5.55 9.75
N VAL A 330 6.43 4.27 9.65
CA VAL A 330 5.05 3.78 9.51
C VAL A 330 4.65 3.15 10.83
N LEU A 331 3.54 3.61 11.38
CA LEU A 331 3.04 3.19 12.70
C LEU A 331 1.94 2.14 12.57
N ASP A 332 1.69 1.41 13.64
CA ASP A 332 0.50 0.55 13.79
C ASP A 332 0.32 -0.47 12.66
N LEU A 333 1.44 -0.99 12.14
CA LEU A 333 1.39 -2.09 11.19
C LEU A 333 0.95 -3.39 11.89
N PRO A 334 0.16 -4.24 11.21
CA PRO A 334 -0.30 -5.48 11.83
C PRO A 334 0.89 -6.40 12.18
N ALA A 335 0.98 -6.80 13.45
CA ALA A 335 2.02 -7.71 13.93
C ALA A 335 1.59 -9.18 13.77
N GLU A 336 2.49 -10.02 13.24
CA GLU A 336 2.31 -11.47 13.18
C GLU A 336 3.30 -12.15 14.15
N PRO A 337 2.88 -12.54 15.37
CA PRO A 337 3.78 -13.17 16.31
C PRO A 337 4.13 -14.59 15.88
N PHE A 338 5.41 -14.87 15.73
CA PHE A 338 6.00 -16.17 15.44
C PHE A 338 6.61 -16.75 16.72
N VAL A 339 6.15 -17.93 17.12
CA VAL A 339 6.57 -18.60 18.36
C VAL A 339 7.67 -19.60 18.03
N LEU A 340 8.88 -19.34 18.52
CA LEU A 340 10.02 -20.25 18.42
C LEU A 340 10.23 -20.94 19.77
N GLY A 341 9.52 -22.04 20.00
CA GLY A 341 9.58 -22.77 21.28
C GLY A 341 8.72 -22.14 22.39
N PRO A 342 8.86 -22.59 23.66
CA PRO A 342 7.88 -22.31 24.71
C PRO A 342 7.87 -20.84 25.21
N GLU A 343 8.99 -20.13 25.10
CA GLU A 343 9.16 -18.81 25.76
C GLU A 343 9.60 -17.68 24.81
N THR A 344 9.92 -17.97 23.55
CA THR A 344 10.42 -16.95 22.61
C THR A 344 9.36 -16.63 21.56
N VAL A 345 8.81 -15.41 21.63
CA VAL A 345 7.91 -14.85 20.63
C VAL A 345 8.64 -13.75 19.87
N TRP A 346 8.77 -13.90 18.57
CA TRP A 346 9.32 -12.89 17.67
C TRP A 346 8.22 -12.41 16.74
N ASN A 347 8.13 -11.11 16.46
CA ASN A 347 7.20 -10.65 15.44
C ASN A 347 7.84 -10.84 14.07
N ARG A 348 7.14 -11.53 13.16
CA ARG A 348 7.51 -11.48 11.75
C ARG A 348 7.31 -10.04 11.27
N PRO A 349 8.23 -9.50 10.45
CA PRO A 349 8.03 -8.17 9.88
C PRO A 349 6.73 -8.11 9.07
N SER A 350 6.05 -6.98 9.15
CA SER A 350 4.78 -6.74 8.44
C SER A 350 4.96 -6.48 6.94
N LEU A 351 6.17 -6.68 6.40
CA LEU A 351 6.50 -6.48 4.98
C LEU A 351 6.79 -7.83 4.32
N ASP A 352 6.48 -7.93 3.02
CA ASP A 352 6.72 -9.15 2.22
C ASP A 352 8.23 -9.39 1.98
N LEU A 353 9.05 -8.34 2.10
CA LEU A 353 10.51 -8.40 1.93
C LEU A 353 11.20 -7.44 2.90
N ALA A 354 12.24 -7.92 3.57
CA ALA A 354 13.20 -7.08 4.28
C ALA A 354 14.38 -6.79 3.35
N LEU A 355 14.74 -5.52 3.20
CA LEU A 355 15.79 -5.08 2.27
C LEU A 355 17.09 -4.80 3.03
N THR A 356 18.21 -5.16 2.41
CA THR A 356 19.51 -4.66 2.85
C THR A 356 19.72 -3.21 2.38
N ASP A 357 20.56 -2.45 3.07
CA ASP A 357 20.92 -1.07 2.67
C ASP A 357 21.46 -0.98 1.23
N ARG A 358 22.09 -2.04 0.73
CA ARG A 358 22.54 -2.11 -0.66
C ARG A 358 21.36 -2.24 -1.62
N GLN A 359 20.47 -3.21 -1.39
CA GLN A 359 19.29 -3.41 -2.23
C GLN A 359 18.39 -2.18 -2.21
N GLU A 360 18.20 -1.55 -1.04
CA GLU A 360 17.45 -0.31 -0.91
C GLU A 360 18.03 0.81 -1.78
N ARG A 361 19.36 1.02 -1.73
CA ARG A 361 20.05 2.01 -2.56
C ARG A 361 19.92 1.71 -4.06
N ASP A 362 20.04 0.45 -4.47
CA ASP A 362 19.91 0.04 -5.87
C ASP A 362 18.48 0.32 -6.39
N LEU A 363 17.45 0.00 -5.60
CA LEU A 363 16.04 0.26 -5.92
C LEU A 363 15.72 1.77 -5.96
N VAL A 364 16.25 2.54 -5.00
CA VAL A 364 16.15 4.00 -4.98
C VAL A 364 16.80 4.62 -6.21
N ALA A 365 17.98 4.13 -6.62
CA ALA A 365 18.65 4.59 -7.82
C ALA A 365 17.84 4.29 -9.09
N ALA A 366 17.06 3.21 -9.09
CA ALA A 366 16.13 2.85 -10.15
C ALA A 366 14.81 3.66 -10.15
N GLY A 367 14.62 4.58 -9.19
CA GLY A 367 13.41 5.41 -9.10
C GLY A 367 12.24 4.76 -8.36
N LEU A 368 12.50 3.69 -7.58
CA LEU A 368 11.50 3.08 -6.70
C LEU A 368 11.55 3.68 -5.29
N MET A 369 10.49 3.44 -4.53
CA MET A 369 10.30 3.89 -3.16
C MET A 369 10.17 2.69 -2.22
N PRO A 370 11.29 2.14 -1.74
CA PRO A 370 11.29 1.00 -0.83
C PRO A 370 10.84 1.43 0.59
N LEU A 371 9.88 0.69 1.12
CA LEU A 371 9.54 0.61 2.53
C LEU A 371 10.39 -0.50 3.15
N ASN A 372 11.22 -0.15 4.12
CA ASN A 372 12.13 -1.10 4.74
C ASN A 372 11.70 -1.43 6.17
N THR A 373 12.08 -2.61 6.65
CA THR A 373 11.85 -3.05 8.03
C THR A 373 12.93 -2.48 8.94
N LEU A 374 12.52 -1.85 10.04
CA LEU A 374 13.40 -1.42 11.10
C LEU A 374 13.67 -2.57 12.09
N PRO A 375 14.75 -2.48 12.89
CA PRO A 375 14.93 -3.37 14.03
C PRO A 375 13.67 -3.39 14.89
N TYR A 376 13.33 -4.59 15.41
CA TYR A 376 12.17 -4.83 16.29
C TYR A 376 10.77 -4.77 15.63
N GLY A 377 10.69 -4.63 14.30
CA GLY A 377 9.48 -4.95 13.53
C GLY A 377 8.71 -3.76 12.96
N ASP A 378 9.10 -2.53 13.28
CA ASP A 378 8.56 -1.33 12.64
C ASP A 378 8.99 -1.25 11.17
N ALA A 379 8.40 -0.33 10.40
CA ALA A 379 8.81 -0.09 9.02
C ALA A 379 8.96 1.41 8.73
N ALA A 380 9.83 1.76 7.77
CA ALA A 380 10.00 3.14 7.38
C ALA A 380 10.50 3.32 5.94
N PHE A 381 10.14 4.46 5.35
CA PHE A 381 10.78 4.96 4.13
C PHE A 381 12.04 5.74 4.51
N ALA A 382 13.23 5.17 4.30
CA ALA A 382 14.47 5.92 4.54
C ALA A 382 14.66 7.01 3.47
N ALA A 383 14.40 6.65 2.20
CA ALA A 383 14.43 7.54 1.05
C ALA A 383 13.12 7.49 0.26
N VAL A 384 12.72 8.65 -0.29
CA VAL A 384 11.48 8.79 -1.08
C VAL A 384 11.78 9.49 -2.40
N HIS A 385 11.73 8.71 -3.49
CA HIS A 385 12.05 9.20 -4.82
C HIS A 385 10.95 8.90 -5.83
N SER A 386 10.85 9.79 -6.81
CA SER A 386 9.99 9.59 -7.96
C SER A 386 10.63 8.62 -8.95
N LEU A 387 9.82 8.12 -9.90
CA LEU A 387 10.27 7.29 -11.01
C LEU A 387 11.35 7.96 -11.88
N GLN A 388 11.38 9.30 -11.92
CA GLN A 388 12.33 10.02 -12.77
C GLN A 388 13.78 9.58 -12.51
N THR A 389 14.38 8.94 -13.51
CA THR A 389 15.72 8.36 -13.39
C THR A 389 16.78 9.46 -13.33
N ARG A 390 17.76 9.28 -12.45
CA ARG A 390 18.92 10.15 -12.35
C ARG A 390 19.87 9.83 -13.51
N ALA A 391 20.27 10.84 -14.28
CA ALA A 391 21.42 10.64 -15.17
C ALA A 391 22.63 10.26 -14.30
N ALA A 392 23.26 9.12 -14.59
CA ALA A 392 24.50 8.75 -13.93
C ALA A 392 25.54 9.82 -14.24
N ASP A 393 26.16 10.41 -13.21
CA ASP A 393 27.28 11.31 -13.43
C ASP A 393 28.45 10.49 -14.00
N ALA A 394 29.14 11.03 -15.00
CA ALA A 394 30.43 10.48 -15.39
C ALA A 394 31.37 10.54 -14.17
N PRO A 395 32.06 9.43 -13.81
CA PRO A 395 32.95 9.41 -12.66
C PRO A 395 33.98 10.55 -12.72
N GLY A 396 34.10 11.34 -11.64
CA GLY A 396 35.12 12.40 -11.51
C GLY A 396 34.73 13.78 -12.05
N ARG A 397 33.47 14.03 -12.40
CA ARG A 397 32.98 15.37 -12.78
C ARG A 397 32.01 15.92 -11.74
N ASP A 398 32.22 17.17 -11.33
CA ASP A 398 31.27 17.86 -10.45
C ASP A 398 29.89 17.96 -11.13
N PRO A 399 28.81 17.65 -10.41
CA PRO A 399 27.47 17.74 -10.96
C PRO A 399 27.16 19.19 -11.34
N THR A 400 26.68 19.41 -12.55
CA THR A 400 26.24 20.74 -12.98
C THR A 400 25.03 21.19 -12.15
N PRO A 401 24.77 22.51 -11.99
CA PRO A 401 23.58 22.99 -11.29
C PRO A 401 22.27 22.40 -11.83
N ALA A 402 22.21 22.11 -13.13
CA ALA A 402 21.06 21.46 -13.75
C ALA A 402 20.85 20.02 -13.26
N VAL A 403 21.94 19.26 -13.07
CA VAL A 403 21.88 17.90 -12.51
C VAL A 403 21.43 17.94 -11.04
N ALA A 404 21.97 18.88 -10.26
CA ALA A 404 21.56 19.08 -8.87
C ALA A 404 20.06 19.42 -8.75
N ASN A 405 19.55 20.33 -9.60
CA ASN A 405 18.14 20.68 -9.64
C ASN A 405 17.24 19.51 -10.04
N ARG A 406 17.69 18.66 -10.98
CA ARG A 406 16.95 17.45 -11.36
C ARG A 406 16.87 16.46 -10.19
N ARG A 407 17.96 16.27 -9.45
CA ARG A 407 17.97 15.41 -8.25
C ARG A 407 16.99 15.89 -7.18
N LEU A 408 16.97 17.19 -6.90
CA LEU A 408 16.01 17.79 -5.98
C LEU A 408 14.57 17.63 -6.49
N SER A 409 14.35 17.75 -7.80
CA SER A 409 13.01 17.59 -8.38
C SER A 409 12.51 16.15 -8.33
N ALA A 410 13.41 15.17 -8.25
CA ALA A 410 13.07 13.75 -8.09
C ALA A 410 12.81 13.34 -6.62
N GLN A 411 13.05 14.25 -5.65
CA GLN A 411 12.73 14.01 -4.25
C GLN A 411 11.24 14.29 -4.00
N VAL A 412 10.50 13.28 -3.56
CA VAL A 412 9.02 13.35 -3.48
C VAL A 412 8.55 14.32 -2.39
N ASN A 413 9.28 14.42 -1.28
CA ASN A 413 8.99 15.39 -0.21
C ASN A 413 9.09 16.83 -0.72
N ALA A 414 10.09 17.14 -1.56
CA ALA A 414 10.20 18.45 -2.20
C ALA A 414 9.06 18.66 -3.20
N MET A 415 8.74 17.66 -4.02
CA MET A 415 7.67 17.74 -5.02
C MET A 415 6.28 17.94 -4.38
N LEU A 416 5.99 17.28 -3.27
CA LEU A 416 4.75 17.46 -2.51
C LEU A 416 4.64 18.89 -1.95
N CYS A 417 5.72 19.43 -1.39
CA CYS A 417 5.74 20.83 -0.93
C CYS A 417 5.54 21.82 -2.09
N VAL A 418 6.29 21.66 -3.19
CA VAL A 418 6.15 22.49 -4.40
C VAL A 418 4.74 22.42 -4.95
N SER A 419 4.14 21.24 -4.97
CA SER A 419 2.76 21.00 -5.40
C SER A 419 1.76 21.81 -4.57
N ARG A 420 1.92 21.79 -3.24
CA ARG A 420 1.08 22.58 -2.33
C ARG A 420 1.29 24.08 -2.51
N PHE A 421 2.51 24.56 -2.73
CA PHE A 421 2.75 25.96 -3.09
C PHE A 421 2.03 26.35 -4.39
N ALA A 422 2.09 25.50 -5.42
CA ALA A 422 1.38 25.72 -6.68
C ALA A 422 -0.14 25.80 -6.47
N HIS A 423 -0.71 24.94 -5.62
CA HIS A 423 -2.13 24.99 -5.25
C HIS A 423 -2.52 26.31 -4.60
N TYR A 424 -1.78 26.75 -3.58
CA TYR A 424 -2.05 28.03 -2.92
C TYR A 424 -1.89 29.22 -3.87
N ILE A 425 -0.82 29.27 -4.64
CA ILE A 425 -0.57 30.36 -5.60
C ILE A 425 -1.65 30.41 -6.67
N LYS A 426 -2.13 29.27 -7.15
CA LYS A 426 -3.25 29.21 -8.10
C LYS A 426 -4.53 29.81 -7.49
N ILE A 427 -4.84 29.48 -6.24
CA ILE A 427 -6.02 30.00 -5.53
C ILE A 427 -5.88 31.51 -5.30
N MET A 428 -4.75 31.96 -4.76
CA MET A 428 -4.49 33.40 -4.56
C MET A 428 -4.51 34.18 -5.88
N GLY A 429 -3.96 33.62 -6.95
CA GLY A 429 -3.99 34.22 -8.29
C GLY A 429 -5.41 34.42 -8.82
N ARG A 430 -6.31 33.45 -8.57
CA ARG A 430 -7.73 33.55 -8.91
C ARG A 430 -8.43 34.63 -8.10
N GLU A 431 -8.16 34.73 -6.80
CA GLU A 431 -8.71 35.79 -5.94
C GLU A 431 -8.28 37.20 -6.39
N MET A 432 -7.08 37.33 -6.96
CA MET A 432 -6.58 38.59 -7.51
C MET A 432 -7.16 38.90 -8.89
N THR A 433 -7.76 37.93 -9.58
CA THR A 433 -8.31 38.14 -10.93
C THR A 433 -9.48 39.13 -10.88
N GLY A 434 -9.40 40.18 -11.69
CA GLY A 434 -10.38 41.28 -11.70
C GLY A 434 -10.04 42.46 -10.77
N SER A 435 -8.97 42.37 -10.00
CA SER A 435 -8.42 43.52 -9.26
C SER A 435 -7.56 44.40 -10.18
N SER A 436 -7.45 45.69 -9.86
CA SER A 436 -6.62 46.66 -10.58
C SER A 436 -5.15 46.64 -10.13
N MET A 437 -4.59 45.45 -9.91
CA MET A 437 -3.23 45.30 -9.39
C MET A 437 -2.19 45.36 -10.51
N THR A 438 -1.05 46.01 -10.26
CA THR A 438 0.12 45.99 -11.16
C THR A 438 0.94 44.71 -10.99
N ALA A 439 1.83 44.40 -11.94
CA ALA A 439 2.75 43.26 -11.83
C ALA A 439 3.59 43.31 -10.54
N GLU A 440 4.07 44.50 -10.15
CA GLU A 440 4.84 44.72 -8.93
C GLU A 440 4.02 44.46 -7.66
N GLU A 441 2.75 44.86 -7.65
CA GLU A 441 1.85 44.61 -6.52
C GLU A 441 1.54 43.12 -6.36
N VAL A 442 1.32 42.41 -7.47
CA VAL A 442 1.13 40.95 -7.48
C VAL A 442 2.39 40.25 -7.00
N GLU A 443 3.57 40.65 -7.50
CA GLU A 443 4.87 40.11 -7.07
C GLU A 443 5.07 40.28 -5.57
N ARG A 444 4.88 41.51 -5.06
CA ARG A 444 5.03 41.83 -3.63
C ARG A 444 4.09 40.99 -2.77
N ARG A 445 2.82 40.88 -3.14
CA ARG A 445 1.82 40.10 -2.38
C ARG A 445 2.20 38.62 -2.31
N LEU A 446 2.53 38.01 -3.45
CA LEU A 446 2.94 36.61 -3.50
C LEU A 446 4.26 36.38 -2.75
N GLN A 447 5.23 37.29 -2.91
CA GLN A 447 6.52 37.21 -2.24
C GLN A 447 6.38 37.34 -0.71
N THR A 448 5.55 38.27 -0.22
CA THR A 448 5.29 38.40 1.23
C THR A 448 4.67 37.13 1.81
N TRP A 449 3.71 36.52 1.10
CA TRP A 449 3.09 35.27 1.54
C TRP A 449 4.11 34.12 1.62
N ILE A 450 4.88 33.90 0.55
CA ILE A 450 5.80 32.76 0.50
C ILE A 450 6.98 32.89 1.47
N SER A 451 7.42 34.12 1.76
CA SER A 451 8.47 34.38 2.75
C SER A 451 8.09 33.92 4.17
N GLY A 452 6.80 33.78 4.49
CA GLY A 452 6.35 33.20 5.76
C GLY A 452 6.76 31.73 5.95
N TYR A 453 7.04 31.03 4.84
CA TYR A 453 7.42 29.62 4.81
C TYR A 453 8.91 29.39 4.52
N THR A 454 9.71 30.47 4.54
CA THR A 454 11.17 30.39 4.38
C THR A 454 11.87 30.43 5.74
N ASN A 455 12.89 29.59 5.92
CA ASN A 455 13.78 29.60 7.06
C ASN A 455 15.23 29.40 6.60
N ALA A 456 16.03 30.48 6.68
CA ALA A 456 17.43 30.45 6.29
C ALA A 456 18.37 29.95 7.42
N SER A 457 17.84 29.68 8.62
CA SER A 457 18.64 29.25 9.76
C SER A 457 19.10 27.80 9.59
N LEU A 458 20.42 27.61 9.49
CA LEU A 458 21.04 26.28 9.45
C LEU A 458 20.84 25.50 10.76
N ASN A 459 20.57 26.19 11.87
CA ASN A 459 20.39 25.58 13.19
C ASN A 459 18.92 25.28 13.52
N ALA A 460 17.99 25.49 12.57
CA ALA A 460 16.59 25.15 12.78
C ALA A 460 16.43 23.64 13.03
N GLY A 461 15.72 23.29 14.11
CA GLY A 461 15.37 21.90 14.41
C GLY A 461 14.46 21.29 13.33
N PRO A 462 14.32 19.95 13.32
CA PRO A 462 13.57 19.23 12.27
C PRO A 462 12.13 19.72 12.12
N ASP A 463 11.44 19.96 13.25
CA ASP A 463 10.04 20.43 13.24
C ASP A 463 9.89 21.85 12.68
N SER A 464 10.87 22.73 12.92
CA SER A 464 10.87 24.09 12.35
C SER A 464 11.09 24.05 10.85
N ARG A 465 12.01 23.20 10.38
CA ARG A 465 12.24 22.96 8.94
C ARG A 465 11.03 22.32 8.27
N ALA A 466 10.29 21.46 8.96
CA ALA A 466 9.07 20.85 8.43
C ALA A 466 7.93 21.86 8.27
N ARG A 467 7.77 22.80 9.22
CA ARG A 467 6.76 23.89 9.15
C ARG A 467 7.14 24.97 8.13
N GLN A 468 8.43 25.18 7.88
CA GLN A 468 8.98 26.15 6.93
C GLN A 468 9.86 25.42 5.91
N PRO A 469 9.25 24.74 4.92
CA PRO A 469 9.96 23.78 4.06
C PRO A 469 10.98 24.41 3.10
N LEU A 470 11.01 25.74 2.99
CA LEU A 470 11.90 26.45 2.07
C LEU A 470 13.08 27.08 2.83
N VAL A 471 14.26 27.07 2.22
CA VAL A 471 15.42 27.88 2.65
C VAL A 471 15.29 29.29 2.09
N SER A 472 14.99 29.39 0.80
CA SER A 472 14.80 30.65 0.09
C SER A 472 13.71 30.54 -0.96
N SER A 473 13.11 31.67 -1.31
CA SER A 473 12.13 31.78 -2.39
C SER A 473 12.29 33.11 -3.11
N ARG A 474 12.01 33.11 -4.42
CA ARG A 474 11.97 34.32 -5.23
C ARG A 474 10.88 34.22 -6.26
N ILE A 475 9.99 35.20 -6.28
CA ILE A 475 8.92 35.32 -7.28
C ILE A 475 9.26 36.48 -8.20
N LYS A 476 9.07 36.28 -9.51
CA LYS A 476 9.16 37.33 -10.52
C LYS A 476 7.88 37.35 -11.34
N VAL A 477 7.20 38.48 -11.36
CA VAL A 477 5.99 38.69 -12.16
C VAL A 477 6.29 39.66 -13.29
N HIS A 478 5.87 39.33 -14.49
CA HIS A 478 6.03 40.19 -15.66
C HIS A 478 4.75 40.22 -16.46
N GLU A 479 4.46 41.34 -17.10
CA GLU A 479 3.34 41.44 -18.03
C GLU A 479 3.67 40.69 -19.33
N MET A 480 2.71 39.94 -19.86
CA MET A 480 2.88 39.19 -21.09
C MET A 480 2.81 40.14 -22.29
N ALA A 481 3.85 40.11 -23.12
CA ALA A 481 3.90 40.92 -24.33
C ALA A 481 2.67 40.67 -25.23
N GLY A 482 1.99 41.74 -25.62
CA GLY A 482 0.80 41.68 -26.48
C GLY A 482 -0.51 41.27 -25.78
N ARG A 483 -0.51 41.07 -24.46
CA ARG A 483 -1.72 40.75 -23.67
C ARG A 483 -1.79 41.62 -22.40
N PRO A 484 -2.26 42.88 -22.50
CA PRO A 484 -2.38 43.76 -21.34
C PRO A 484 -3.24 43.14 -20.24
N GLY A 485 -2.76 43.21 -19.00
CA GLY A 485 -3.43 42.60 -17.84
C GLY A 485 -3.25 41.08 -17.69
N ALA A 486 -2.52 40.42 -18.59
CA ALA A 486 -2.08 39.04 -18.41
C ALA A 486 -0.66 39.03 -17.85
N PHE A 487 -0.46 38.40 -16.69
CA PHE A 487 0.84 38.33 -16.03
C PHE A 487 1.42 36.90 -16.11
N GLY A 488 2.68 36.81 -16.51
CA GLY A 488 3.51 35.62 -16.33
C GLY A 488 4.20 35.65 -14.96
N CYS A 489 4.29 34.50 -14.31
CA CYS A 489 4.92 34.36 -13.00
C CYS A 489 5.98 33.26 -13.05
N VAL A 490 7.20 33.58 -12.62
CA VAL A 490 8.31 32.63 -12.45
C VAL A 490 8.63 32.54 -10.97
N ILE A 491 8.51 31.34 -10.41
CA ILE A 491 8.67 31.09 -8.98
C ILE A 491 9.88 30.18 -8.78
N HIS A 492 10.90 30.69 -8.11
CA HIS A 492 12.08 29.92 -7.71
C HIS A 492 11.92 29.51 -6.25
N LEU A 493 11.91 28.20 -6.01
CA LEU A 493 11.78 27.60 -4.68
C LEU A 493 13.05 26.82 -4.37
N GLN A 494 13.66 27.10 -3.23
CA GLN A 494 14.79 26.32 -2.72
C GLN A 494 14.34 25.57 -1.45
N PRO A 495 14.09 24.26 -1.53
CA PRO A 495 13.77 23.45 -0.35
C PRO A 495 15.01 23.22 0.53
N HIS A 496 14.80 22.76 1.77
CA HIS A 496 15.90 22.28 2.61
C HIS A 496 16.57 21.05 2.00
N HIS A 497 17.91 21.05 1.95
CA HIS A 497 18.66 19.84 1.64
C HIS A 497 18.56 18.85 2.80
N GLN A 498 18.14 17.62 2.51
CA GLN A 498 18.16 16.51 3.45
C GLN A 498 19.29 15.54 3.09
N LEU A 499 19.85 14.90 4.09
CA LEU A 499 20.99 14.00 3.95
C LEU A 499 20.55 12.70 3.26
N ASP A 500 21.03 12.46 2.05
CA ASP A 500 20.65 11.30 1.22
C ASP A 500 21.61 10.10 1.38
N ASP A 501 22.92 10.35 1.48
CA ASP A 501 23.94 9.29 1.64
C ASP A 501 25.16 9.84 2.40
N VAL A 502 25.86 8.97 3.15
CA VAL A 502 27.11 9.28 3.85
C VAL A 502 28.12 8.18 3.53
N SER A 503 29.06 8.48 2.64
CA SER A 503 30.21 7.62 2.39
C SER A 503 31.35 7.97 3.35
N ALA A 504 31.62 7.11 4.33
CA ALA A 504 32.80 7.23 5.19
C ALA A 504 33.94 6.35 4.66
N VAL A 505 35.11 6.94 4.38
CA VAL A 505 36.33 6.20 4.06
C VAL A 505 37.27 6.29 5.26
N PHE A 506 37.43 5.18 5.98
CA PHE A 506 38.39 5.09 7.07
C PHE A 506 39.80 4.84 6.51
N ARG A 507 40.71 5.81 6.67
CA ARG A 507 42.14 5.61 6.41
C ARG A 507 42.88 5.51 7.74
N LEU A 508 43.48 4.35 8.01
CA LEU A 508 44.43 4.21 9.12
C LEU A 508 45.77 4.82 8.68
N VAL A 509 46.16 5.93 9.33
CA VAL A 509 47.46 6.57 9.15
C VAL A 509 48.26 6.37 10.43
N THR A 510 49.43 5.72 10.35
CA THR A 510 50.27 5.38 11.51
C THR A 510 51.26 6.49 11.88
N GLY A 511 50.86 7.76 11.74
CA GLY A 511 51.69 8.91 12.11
C GLY A 511 50.82 10.12 12.43
N LEU A 512 50.60 10.37 13.73
CA LEU A 512 50.20 11.69 14.21
C LEU A 512 51.49 12.53 14.33
N SER A 513 51.96 13.13 13.23
CA SER A 513 52.89 14.23 13.37
C SER A 513 52.12 15.43 13.90
N ALA A 514 52.37 15.73 15.18
CA ALA A 514 51.96 16.99 15.79
C ALA A 514 52.43 18.16 14.92
N GLN A 515 51.51 19.11 14.71
CA GLN A 515 51.70 20.49 14.26
C GLN A 515 53.11 20.83 13.75
N ASP A 516 53.23 21.01 12.43
CA ASP A 516 54.28 21.83 11.86
C ASP A 516 54.16 23.25 12.46
N ALA A 517 54.99 23.51 13.45
CA ALA A 517 55.43 24.85 13.79
C ALA A 517 56.28 25.35 12.61
N ALA A 518 55.71 26.22 11.78
CA ALA A 518 56.47 27.05 10.86
C ALA A 518 56.20 28.51 11.21
N ALA A 519 57.26 29.14 11.72
CA ALA A 519 57.44 30.58 11.87
C ALA A 519 57.55 31.28 10.51
#